data_AF-A0A9E6PME5-F1
#
_entry.id   AF-A0A9E6PME5-F1
#
_cell.length_a   1.000
_cell.length_b   1.000
_cell.length_c   1.000
_cell.angle_alpha   90.00
_cell.angle_beta   90.00
_cell.angle_gamma   90.00
#
_symmetry.space_group_name_H-M   'P 1'
#
loop_
_entity.id
_entity.type
_entity.pdbx_description
1 polymer ?
#
loop_
_entity_poly.entity_id
_entity_poly.type
_entity_poly.pdbx_seq_one_letter_code
_entity_poly.pdbx_strand_id
1 'polypeptide(L)'
;MDNNFIATDDFLSSLETIEEVALSLSTPAALKPNQLACTNAISCSVIVLLSGYFESYLKNIVKDYIEAINNLNKPISQIPVTMRLKHYSGGADALVNASKKDKKLKSTNISEDLARRLGSLDQPKYYLAWESFANTKSNPGTETVTTLLSGLEIEKAWNSIDDLNKSHGRLDLFLTSFIEMRNVCAHTGRHHTPPSGADLIDYVEKFKSLAECIDMVIGLRLANFA
;
A
#
# COMPACT_ATOMS: atom_id res chain seq x y z
N MET A 1 17.15 8.81 -4.48
CA MET A 1 16.32 9.04 -5.67
C MET A 1 15.22 9.98 -5.22
N ASP A 2 14.82 10.96 -6.03
CA ASP A 2 13.72 11.83 -5.63
C ASP A 2 12.40 11.04 -5.75
N ASN A 3 11.57 11.07 -4.71
CA ASN A 3 10.27 10.40 -4.71
C ASN A 3 9.29 11.18 -5.61
N ASN A 4 8.48 10.47 -6.40
CA ASN A 4 7.54 11.13 -7.32
C ASN A 4 6.20 11.44 -6.64
N PHE A 5 5.88 10.78 -5.53
CA PHE A 5 4.57 10.84 -4.88
C PHE A 5 4.67 11.12 -3.37
N ILE A 6 3.75 11.97 -2.89
CA ILE A 6 3.63 12.35 -1.47
C ILE A 6 3.35 11.10 -0.61
N ALA A 7 2.58 10.15 -1.13
CA ALA A 7 2.33 8.88 -0.45
C ALA A 7 3.62 8.14 -0.04
N THR A 8 4.68 8.24 -0.84
CA THR A 8 5.97 7.61 -0.53
C THR A 8 6.64 8.32 0.64
N ASP A 9 6.68 9.66 0.63
CA ASP A 9 7.25 10.45 1.72
C ASP A 9 6.52 10.19 3.05
N ASP A 10 5.19 10.17 3.03
CA ASP A 10 4.36 9.88 4.21
C ASP A 10 4.62 8.47 4.76
N PHE A 11 4.83 7.49 3.86
CA PHE A 11 5.14 6.12 4.26
C PHE A 11 6.54 6.02 4.85
N LEU A 12 7.54 6.65 4.25
CA LEU A 12 8.91 6.66 4.78
C LEU A 12 8.95 7.31 6.17
N SER A 13 8.24 8.42 6.40
CA SER A 13 8.12 9.03 7.72
C SER A 13 7.44 8.10 8.74
N SER A 14 6.43 7.32 8.31
CA SER A 14 5.81 6.31 9.16
C SER A 14 6.79 5.19 9.53
N LEU A 15 7.72 4.83 8.63
CA LEU A 15 8.75 3.83 8.87
C LEU A 15 9.84 4.32 9.84
N GLU A 16 10.20 5.61 9.83
CA GLU A 16 11.15 6.20 10.80
C GLU A 16 10.66 6.01 12.24
N THR A 17 9.35 6.19 12.48
CA THR A 17 8.75 5.94 13.80
C THR A 17 8.91 4.47 14.22
N ILE A 18 8.77 3.54 13.29
CA ILE A 18 8.96 2.11 13.57
C ILE A 18 10.43 1.80 13.85
N GLU A 19 11.35 2.42 13.13
CA GLU A 19 12.79 2.26 13.31
C GLU A 19 13.23 2.70 14.70
N GLU A 20 12.73 3.85 15.20
CA GLU A 20 12.99 4.31 16.57
C GLU A 20 12.50 3.30 17.62
N VAL A 21 11.30 2.76 17.43
CA VAL A 21 10.76 1.71 18.31
C VAL A 21 11.64 0.46 18.25
N ALA A 22 12.03 0.01 17.05
CA ALA A 22 12.87 -1.17 16.86
C ALA A 22 14.26 -1.03 17.53
N LEU A 23 14.86 0.16 17.44
CA LEU A 23 16.10 0.50 18.15
C LEU A 23 15.91 0.43 19.66
N SER A 24 14.80 0.94 20.20
CA SER A 24 14.49 0.86 21.63
C SER A 24 14.35 -0.58 22.14
N LEU A 25 13.73 -1.45 21.32
CA LEU A 25 13.55 -2.88 21.62
C LEU A 25 14.86 -3.68 21.51
N SER A 26 15.86 -3.13 20.83
CA SER A 26 17.20 -3.73 20.71
C SER A 26 18.12 -3.41 21.89
N THR A 27 17.67 -2.58 22.84
CA THR A 27 18.50 -2.20 24.00
C THR A 27 18.65 -3.34 25.01
N PRO A 28 19.78 -3.43 25.74
CA PRO A 28 19.94 -4.43 26.80
C PRO A 28 18.87 -4.36 27.90
N ALA A 29 18.25 -3.20 28.11
CA ALA A 29 17.16 -3.03 29.06
C ALA A 29 15.87 -3.74 28.61
N ALA A 30 15.52 -3.62 27.32
CA ALA A 30 14.36 -4.28 26.73
C ALA A 30 14.51 -5.81 26.66
N LEU A 31 15.74 -6.30 26.61
CA LEU A 31 16.06 -7.74 26.53
C LEU A 31 16.14 -8.44 27.90
N LYS A 32 15.92 -7.73 29.01
CA LYS A 32 15.91 -8.34 30.35
C LYS A 32 14.74 -9.32 30.50
N PRO A 33 14.89 -10.46 31.22
CA PRO A 33 13.85 -11.48 31.35
C PRO A 33 12.48 -10.95 31.83
N ASN A 34 12.47 -9.96 32.73
CA ASN A 34 11.25 -9.36 33.24
C ASN A 34 10.57 -8.37 32.27
N GLN A 35 11.25 -7.96 31.20
CA GLN A 35 10.74 -7.08 30.14
C GLN A 35 10.36 -7.84 28.86
N LEU A 36 10.87 -9.06 28.66
CA LEU A 36 10.69 -9.84 27.43
C LEU A 36 9.23 -9.98 27.00
N ALA A 37 8.30 -10.19 27.94
CA ALA A 37 6.87 -10.30 27.61
C ALA A 37 6.32 -9.01 26.98
N CYS A 38 6.75 -7.84 27.49
CA CYS A 38 6.38 -6.54 26.96
C CYS A 38 7.05 -6.29 25.60
N THR A 39 8.37 -6.51 25.51
CA THR A 39 9.15 -6.40 24.26
C THR A 39 8.52 -7.23 23.14
N ASN A 40 8.20 -8.49 23.42
CA ASN A 40 7.54 -9.40 22.48
C ASN A 40 6.17 -8.91 22.02
N ALA A 41 5.36 -8.37 22.94
CA ALA A 41 4.05 -7.82 22.61
C ALA A 41 4.15 -6.56 21.73
N ILE A 42 5.14 -5.70 22.00
CA ILE A 42 5.42 -4.52 21.18
C ILE A 42 5.90 -4.96 19.79
N SER A 43 6.85 -5.88 19.69
CA SER A 43 7.32 -6.42 18.40
C SER A 43 6.17 -6.96 17.53
N CYS A 44 5.28 -7.77 18.11
CA CYS A 44 4.11 -8.28 17.39
C CYS A 44 3.19 -7.15 16.92
N SER A 45 3.01 -6.12 17.74
CA SER A 45 2.19 -4.95 17.42
C SER A 45 2.79 -4.12 16.29
N VAL A 46 4.12 -3.97 16.28
CA VAL A 46 4.87 -3.32 15.19
C VAL A 46 4.65 -4.03 13.85
N ILE A 47 4.64 -5.36 13.81
CA ILE A 47 4.37 -6.10 12.57
C ILE A 47 2.97 -5.80 12.02
N VAL A 48 1.96 -5.80 12.89
CA VAL A 48 0.59 -5.47 12.47
C VAL A 48 0.51 -4.02 11.98
N LEU A 49 1.20 -3.10 12.65
CA LEU A 49 1.25 -1.69 12.28
C LEU A 49 1.96 -1.47 10.93
N LEU A 50 3.12 -2.09 10.72
CA LEU A 50 3.84 -2.08 9.44
C LEU A 50 2.95 -2.58 8.29
N SER A 51 2.21 -3.68 8.50
CA SER A 51 1.25 -4.17 7.51
C SER A 51 0.16 -3.13 7.20
N GLY A 52 -0.33 -2.42 8.22
CA GLY A 52 -1.35 -1.38 8.05
C GLY A 52 -0.81 -0.13 7.34
N TYR A 53 0.42 0.30 7.66
CA TYR A 53 1.10 1.39 6.98
C TYR A 53 1.35 1.04 5.51
N PHE A 54 1.87 -0.15 5.22
CA PHE A 54 2.12 -0.56 3.85
C PHE A 54 0.83 -0.68 3.03
N GLU A 55 -0.26 -1.22 3.62
CA GLU A 55 -1.57 -1.22 2.95
C GLU A 55 -2.08 0.20 2.66
N SER A 56 -1.87 1.13 3.59
CA SER A 56 -2.29 2.52 3.43
C SER A 56 -1.47 3.23 2.35
N TYR A 57 -0.15 3.02 2.35
CA TYR A 57 0.76 3.47 1.31
C TYR A 57 0.30 3.02 -0.07
N LEU A 58 0.03 1.73 -0.26
CA LEU A 58 -0.44 1.19 -1.55
C LEU A 58 -1.72 1.88 -2.04
N LYS A 59 -2.65 2.22 -1.14
CA LYS A 59 -3.87 2.96 -1.50
C LYS A 59 -3.59 4.41 -1.85
N ASN A 60 -2.73 5.06 -1.06
CA ASN A 60 -2.40 6.47 -1.24
C ASN A 60 -1.60 6.70 -2.52
N ILE A 61 -0.63 5.85 -2.84
CA ILE A 61 0.14 6.02 -4.08
C ILE A 61 -0.70 5.79 -5.33
N VAL A 62 -1.65 4.84 -5.28
CA VAL A 62 -2.66 4.67 -6.35
C VAL A 62 -3.54 5.91 -6.47
N LYS A 63 -3.94 6.50 -5.34
CA LYS A 63 -4.70 7.75 -5.32
C LYS A 63 -3.93 8.89 -5.98
N ASP A 64 -2.70 9.15 -5.53
CA ASP A 64 -1.86 10.23 -6.07
C ASP A 64 -1.64 10.07 -7.58
N TYR A 65 -1.38 8.84 -8.04
CA TYR A 65 -1.24 8.53 -9.46
C TYR A 65 -2.52 8.81 -10.27
N ILE A 66 -3.69 8.34 -9.79
CA ILE A 66 -4.96 8.56 -10.48
C ILE A 66 -5.35 10.04 -10.48
N GLU A 67 -5.09 10.76 -9.39
CA GLU A 67 -5.28 12.21 -9.32
C GLU A 67 -4.36 12.94 -10.30
N ALA A 68 -3.10 12.52 -10.43
CA ALA A 68 -2.19 13.04 -11.44
C ALA A 68 -2.71 12.81 -12.87
N ILE A 69 -3.21 11.60 -13.20
CA ILE A 69 -3.83 11.32 -14.50
C ILE A 69 -5.04 12.23 -14.76
N ASN A 70 -5.93 12.38 -13.77
CA ASN A 70 -7.09 13.25 -13.90
C ASN A 70 -6.67 14.72 -14.16
N ASN A 71 -5.57 15.16 -13.56
CA ASN A 71 -5.03 16.51 -13.73
C ASN A 71 -4.35 16.74 -15.09
N LEU A 72 -3.97 15.69 -15.82
CA LEU A 72 -3.50 15.82 -17.21
C LEU A 72 -4.61 16.30 -18.16
N ASN A 73 -5.90 16.20 -17.75
CA ASN A 73 -7.07 16.58 -18.55
C ASN A 73 -7.06 16.00 -19.98
N LYS A 74 -6.49 14.80 -20.16
CA LYS A 74 -6.45 14.11 -21.44
C LYS A 74 -7.85 13.65 -21.84
N PRO A 75 -8.18 13.54 -23.15
CA PRO A 75 -9.43 12.95 -23.59
C PRO A 75 -9.56 11.49 -23.11
N ILE A 76 -10.78 11.05 -22.78
CA ILE A 76 -11.03 9.68 -22.31
C ILE A 76 -10.59 8.59 -23.30
N SER A 77 -10.51 8.92 -24.59
CA SER A 77 -10.01 8.05 -25.65
C SER A 77 -8.52 7.74 -25.53
N GLN A 78 -7.75 8.56 -24.81
CA GLN A 78 -6.33 8.34 -24.51
C GLN A 78 -6.12 7.49 -23.25
N ILE A 79 -7.17 7.22 -22.47
CA ILE A 79 -7.10 6.30 -21.34
C ILE A 79 -7.22 4.85 -21.86
N PRO A 80 -6.28 3.97 -21.51
CA PRO A 80 -6.33 2.56 -21.88
C PRO A 80 -7.67 1.90 -21.55
N VAL A 81 -8.14 1.06 -22.46
CA VAL A 81 -9.45 0.37 -22.34
C VAL A 81 -9.54 -0.41 -21.03
N THR A 82 -8.48 -1.15 -20.70
CA THR A 82 -8.30 -1.90 -19.46
C THR A 82 -8.44 -1.05 -18.20
N MET A 83 -7.83 0.15 -18.15
CA MET A 83 -8.06 1.09 -17.04
C MET A 83 -9.51 1.56 -16.96
N ARG A 84 -10.16 1.81 -18.11
CA ARG A 84 -11.59 2.17 -18.13
C ARG A 84 -12.48 1.03 -17.64
N LEU A 85 -12.18 -0.21 -18.04
CA LEU A 85 -12.86 -1.41 -17.54
C LEU A 85 -12.63 -1.61 -16.04
N LYS A 86 -11.41 -1.35 -15.56
CA LYS A 86 -11.08 -1.40 -14.13
C LYS A 86 -11.80 -0.33 -13.33
N HIS A 87 -11.90 0.89 -13.86
CA HIS A 87 -12.68 2.00 -13.28
C HIS A 87 -14.12 1.59 -13.01
N TYR A 88 -14.78 0.94 -13.98
CA TYR A 88 -16.15 0.47 -13.79
C TYR A 88 -16.26 -0.74 -12.86
N SER A 89 -15.52 -1.82 -13.14
CA SER A 89 -15.60 -3.06 -12.36
C SER A 89 -15.17 -2.88 -10.91
N GLY A 90 -14.01 -2.27 -10.67
CA GLY A 90 -13.56 -1.91 -9.34
C GLY A 90 -14.40 -0.82 -8.69
N GLY A 91 -14.99 0.08 -9.49
CA GLY A 91 -15.90 1.11 -9.02
C GLY A 91 -17.19 0.56 -8.43
N ALA A 92 -17.74 -0.50 -9.04
CA ALA A 92 -18.89 -1.22 -8.50
C ALA A 92 -18.58 -1.82 -7.12
N ASP A 93 -17.42 -2.48 -6.97
CA ASP A 93 -16.96 -3.01 -5.68
C ASP A 93 -16.74 -1.90 -4.64
N ALA A 94 -16.14 -0.78 -5.05
CA ALA A 94 -15.91 0.38 -4.21
C ALA A 94 -17.22 1.02 -3.74
N LEU A 95 -18.26 1.09 -4.60
CA LEU A 95 -19.59 1.58 -4.27
C LEU A 95 -20.27 0.72 -3.20
N VAL A 96 -20.12 -0.61 -3.26
CA VAL A 96 -20.64 -1.50 -2.21
C VAL A 96 -20.01 -1.16 -0.86
N ASN A 97 -18.70 -0.91 -0.83
CA ASN A 97 -17.99 -0.54 0.39
C ASN A 97 -18.33 0.87 0.88
N ALA A 98 -18.46 1.84 -0.04
CA ALA A 98 -18.91 3.20 0.26
C ALA A 98 -20.31 3.17 0.91
N SER A 99 -21.25 2.43 0.31
CA SER A 99 -22.62 2.28 0.81
C SER A 99 -22.66 1.70 2.24
N LYS A 100 -21.78 0.73 2.54
CA LYS A 100 -21.66 0.17 3.90
C LYS A 100 -21.14 1.21 4.91
N LYS A 101 -20.22 2.10 4.52
CA LYS A 101 -19.71 3.20 5.37
C LYS A 101 -20.80 4.25 5.59
N ASP A 102 -21.43 4.68 4.52
CA ASP A 102 -22.53 5.65 4.50
C ASP A 102 -23.69 5.23 5.41
N LYS A 103 -24.08 3.94 5.36
CA LYS A 103 -25.08 3.38 6.27
C LYS A 103 -24.72 3.54 7.75
N LYS A 104 -23.44 3.37 8.12
CA LYS A 104 -22.96 3.56 9.50
C LYS A 104 -22.96 5.04 9.89
N LEU A 105 -22.64 5.92 8.95
CA LEU A 105 -22.58 7.37 9.14
C LEU A 105 -23.94 8.07 9.01
N LYS A 106 -24.98 7.35 8.57
CA LYS A 106 -26.31 7.90 8.23
C LYS A 106 -26.21 9.06 7.23
N SER A 107 -25.36 8.89 6.23
CA SER A 107 -25.10 9.84 5.14
C SER A 107 -25.06 9.09 3.81
N THR A 108 -25.12 9.81 2.69
CA THR A 108 -24.92 9.27 1.33
C THR A 108 -23.73 9.93 0.63
N ASN A 109 -23.00 10.82 1.31
CA ASN A 109 -22.00 11.69 0.69
C ASN A 109 -20.88 10.90 0.00
N ILE A 110 -20.44 9.78 0.58
CA ILE A 110 -19.32 9.00 0.04
C ILE A 110 -19.76 8.26 -1.23
N SER A 111 -20.91 7.58 -1.17
CA SER A 111 -21.44 6.82 -2.30
C SER A 111 -21.92 7.74 -3.43
N GLU A 112 -22.52 8.89 -3.13
CA GLU A 112 -22.92 9.89 -4.12
C GLU A 112 -21.71 10.50 -4.83
N ASP A 113 -20.66 10.91 -4.10
CA ASP A 113 -19.44 11.42 -4.73
C ASP A 113 -18.79 10.38 -5.63
N LEU A 114 -18.68 9.14 -5.16
CA LEU A 114 -18.09 8.05 -5.94
C LEU A 114 -18.94 7.74 -7.19
N ALA A 115 -20.27 7.66 -7.06
CA ALA A 115 -21.17 7.42 -8.19
C ALA A 115 -21.06 8.54 -9.23
N ARG A 116 -20.98 9.80 -8.80
CA ARG A 116 -20.77 10.96 -9.67
C ARG A 116 -19.46 10.85 -10.43
N ARG A 117 -18.34 10.49 -9.78
CA ARG A 117 -17.05 10.28 -10.46
C ARG A 117 -17.13 9.12 -11.44
N LEU A 118 -17.72 7.99 -11.04
CA LEU A 118 -17.89 6.82 -11.90
C LEU A 118 -18.68 7.11 -13.18
N GLY A 119 -19.74 7.91 -13.06
CA GLY A 119 -20.59 8.33 -14.19
C GLY A 119 -20.01 9.44 -15.06
N SER A 120 -18.88 10.04 -14.71
CA SER A 120 -18.39 11.25 -15.39
C SER A 120 -17.69 11.02 -16.73
N LEU A 121 -17.50 9.78 -17.20
CA LEU A 121 -16.69 9.48 -18.40
C LEU A 121 -17.30 9.99 -19.71
N ASP A 122 -18.60 10.31 -19.74
CA ASP A 122 -19.29 10.90 -20.88
C ASP A 122 -19.26 12.44 -20.90
N GLN A 123 -18.72 13.05 -19.84
CA GLN A 123 -18.62 14.49 -19.70
C GLN A 123 -17.33 15.04 -20.34
N PRO A 124 -17.31 16.32 -20.75
CA PRO A 124 -16.08 16.97 -21.24
C PRO A 124 -14.93 16.91 -20.23
N LYS A 125 -15.25 16.92 -18.93
CA LYS A 125 -14.31 16.67 -17.84
C LYS A 125 -14.76 15.45 -17.04
N TYR A 126 -13.95 14.40 -17.05
CA TYR A 126 -14.19 13.18 -16.30
C TYR A 126 -13.23 13.06 -15.12
N TYR A 127 -13.53 12.10 -14.23
CA TYR A 127 -12.71 11.74 -13.09
C TYR A 127 -12.65 10.22 -12.98
N LEU A 128 -11.45 9.66 -13.15
CA LEU A 128 -11.19 8.28 -12.74
C LEU A 128 -11.30 8.20 -11.21
N ALA A 129 -12.05 7.21 -10.73
CA ALA A 129 -12.22 6.98 -9.30
C ALA A 129 -11.06 6.11 -8.79
N TRP A 130 -10.17 6.67 -7.99
CA TRP A 130 -8.98 5.96 -7.50
C TRP A 130 -9.33 4.71 -6.67
N GLU A 131 -10.47 4.72 -5.99
CA GLU A 131 -10.97 3.59 -5.20
C GLU A 131 -11.20 2.35 -6.05
N SER A 132 -11.49 2.52 -7.35
CA SER A 132 -11.63 1.41 -8.30
C SER A 132 -10.32 0.66 -8.53
N PHE A 133 -9.20 1.30 -8.25
CA PHE A 133 -7.85 0.78 -8.48
C PHE A 133 -7.18 0.31 -7.19
N ALA A 134 -7.60 0.81 -6.02
CA ALA A 134 -6.89 0.66 -4.75
C ALA A 134 -7.41 -0.47 -3.82
N ASN A 135 -7.99 -1.54 -4.39
CA ASN A 135 -8.53 -2.64 -3.58
C ASN A 135 -7.43 -3.63 -3.15
N THR A 136 -7.04 -3.55 -1.88
CA THR A 136 -5.99 -4.37 -1.25
C THR A 136 -6.50 -5.65 -0.60
N LYS A 137 -7.82 -5.84 -0.48
CA LYS A 137 -8.45 -6.95 0.27
C LYS A 137 -7.87 -7.19 1.68
N SER A 138 -7.33 -6.16 2.32
CA SER A 138 -6.68 -6.24 3.65
C SER A 138 -5.51 -7.22 3.75
N ASN A 139 -4.83 -7.50 2.64
CA ASN A 139 -3.63 -8.32 2.61
C ASN A 139 -2.61 -7.75 1.61
N PRO A 140 -1.65 -6.92 2.05
CA PRO A 140 -0.72 -6.25 1.13
C PRO A 140 0.47 -7.14 0.75
N GLY A 141 0.20 -8.35 0.27
CA GLY A 141 1.22 -9.27 -0.25
C GLY A 141 1.56 -9.02 -1.73
N THR A 142 2.50 -9.81 -2.26
CA THR A 142 2.99 -9.74 -3.66
C THR A 142 1.88 -9.76 -4.70
N GLU A 143 0.88 -10.63 -4.54
CA GLU A 143 -0.27 -10.72 -5.45
C GLU A 143 -1.09 -9.43 -5.46
N THR A 144 -1.29 -8.82 -4.29
CA THR A 144 -2.01 -7.56 -4.16
C THR A 144 -1.25 -6.44 -4.86
N VAL A 145 0.06 -6.29 -4.60
CA VAL A 145 0.89 -5.29 -5.29
C VAL A 145 0.82 -5.49 -6.81
N THR A 146 0.99 -6.72 -7.28
CA THR A 146 0.92 -7.06 -8.71
C THR A 146 -0.44 -6.72 -9.31
N THR A 147 -1.54 -7.04 -8.60
CA THR A 147 -2.91 -6.78 -9.06
C THR A 147 -3.20 -5.28 -9.13
N LEU A 148 -2.74 -4.51 -8.14
CA LEU A 148 -2.88 -3.05 -8.13
C LEU A 148 -2.16 -2.44 -9.33
N LEU A 149 -0.87 -2.77 -9.50
CA LEU A 149 -0.02 -2.22 -10.56
C LEU A 149 -0.49 -2.64 -11.96
N SER A 150 -0.94 -3.89 -12.13
CA SER A 150 -1.57 -4.33 -13.38
C SER A 150 -2.83 -3.52 -13.71
N GLY A 151 -3.63 -3.17 -12.71
CA GLY A 151 -4.79 -2.27 -12.89
C GLY A 151 -4.42 -0.85 -13.34
N LEU A 152 -3.15 -0.44 -13.17
CA LEU A 152 -2.59 0.81 -13.65
C LEU A 152 -1.83 0.67 -15.00
N GLU A 153 -1.99 -0.47 -15.68
CA GLU A 153 -1.29 -0.79 -16.93
C GLU A 153 0.22 -0.95 -16.79
N ILE A 154 0.65 -1.41 -15.62
CA ILE A 154 2.04 -1.74 -15.34
C ILE A 154 2.13 -3.27 -15.34
N GLU A 155 2.24 -3.84 -16.53
CA GLU A 155 2.42 -5.28 -16.69
C GLU A 155 3.78 -5.74 -16.19
N LYS A 156 3.86 -6.96 -15.65
CA LYS A 156 5.09 -7.55 -15.09
C LYS A 156 5.76 -6.64 -14.06
N ALA A 157 4.98 -5.84 -13.34
CA ALA A 157 5.48 -4.85 -12.38
C ALA A 157 6.44 -5.46 -11.36
N TRP A 158 6.18 -6.70 -10.92
CA TRP A 158 7.07 -7.38 -9.98
C TRP A 158 8.47 -7.64 -10.53
N ASN A 159 8.59 -8.00 -11.81
CA ASN A 159 9.90 -8.15 -12.45
C ASN A 159 10.66 -6.81 -12.45
N SER A 160 9.95 -5.72 -12.74
CA SER A 160 10.55 -4.37 -12.68
C SER A 160 10.97 -3.99 -11.26
N ILE A 161 10.19 -4.35 -10.25
CA ILE A 161 10.53 -4.13 -8.84
C ILE A 161 11.79 -4.95 -8.46
N ASP A 162 11.83 -6.23 -8.83
CA ASP A 162 12.98 -7.10 -8.56
C ASP A 162 14.25 -6.59 -9.27
N ASP A 163 14.14 -6.12 -10.52
CA ASP A 163 15.25 -5.57 -11.29
C ASP A 163 15.78 -4.25 -10.68
N LEU A 164 14.88 -3.44 -10.10
CA LEU A 164 15.24 -2.19 -9.41
C LEU A 164 15.84 -2.44 -8.02
N ASN A 165 15.41 -3.52 -7.34
CA ASN A 165 15.92 -3.86 -6.03
C ASN A 165 17.34 -4.45 -6.10
N LYS A 166 18.33 -3.60 -5.82
CA LYS A 166 19.75 -3.99 -5.87
C LYS A 166 20.30 -4.53 -4.55
N SER A 167 19.58 -4.35 -3.44
CA SER A 167 20.20 -4.37 -2.11
C SER A 167 19.58 -5.37 -1.13
N HIS A 168 18.31 -5.75 -1.32
CA HIS A 168 17.55 -6.48 -0.29
C HIS A 168 17.09 -7.89 -0.68
N GLY A 169 17.68 -8.48 -1.74
CA GLY A 169 17.39 -9.85 -2.16
C GLY A 169 15.96 -10.02 -2.72
N ARG A 170 15.33 -11.17 -2.45
CA ARG A 170 14.00 -11.51 -2.99
C ARG A 170 12.87 -10.89 -2.15
N LEU A 171 12.35 -9.73 -2.58
CA LEU A 171 11.28 -9.01 -1.86
C LEU A 171 9.95 -9.78 -1.81
N ASP A 172 9.71 -10.66 -2.76
CA ASP A 172 8.52 -11.52 -2.78
C ASP A 172 8.54 -12.54 -1.65
N LEU A 173 9.71 -13.18 -1.43
CA LEU A 173 9.90 -14.10 -0.31
C LEU A 173 9.79 -13.38 1.02
N PHE A 174 10.35 -12.16 1.10
CA PHE A 174 10.18 -11.31 2.26
C PHE A 174 8.70 -11.03 2.55
N LEU A 175 7.92 -10.52 1.59
CA LEU A 175 6.51 -10.21 1.81
C LEU A 175 5.71 -11.45 2.22
N THR A 176 5.95 -12.61 1.60
CA THR A 176 5.30 -13.87 2.00
C THR A 176 5.59 -14.19 3.47
N SER A 177 6.86 -14.20 3.87
CA SER A 177 7.26 -14.47 5.26
C SER A 177 6.72 -13.43 6.25
N PHE A 178 6.68 -12.15 5.84
CA PHE A 178 6.15 -11.07 6.64
C PHE A 178 4.64 -11.21 6.88
N ILE A 179 3.86 -11.56 5.85
CA ILE A 179 2.41 -11.77 5.98
C ILE A 179 2.11 -12.96 6.89
N GLU A 180 2.88 -14.04 6.80
CA GLU A 180 2.79 -15.17 7.72
C GLU A 180 3.04 -14.71 9.17
N MET A 181 4.13 -13.98 9.40
CA MET A 181 4.46 -13.42 10.72
C MET A 181 3.34 -12.50 11.23
N ARG A 182 2.79 -11.63 10.38
CA ARG A 182 1.67 -10.75 10.72
C ARG A 182 0.43 -11.52 11.14
N ASN A 183 0.09 -12.59 10.43
CA ASN A 183 -1.07 -13.40 10.75
C ASN A 183 -0.90 -14.09 12.11
N VAL A 184 0.30 -14.57 12.43
CA VAL A 184 0.59 -15.13 13.75
C VAL A 184 0.47 -14.04 14.83
N CYS A 185 1.09 -12.88 14.63
CA CYS A 185 1.03 -11.75 15.58
C CYS A 185 -0.41 -11.28 15.84
N ALA A 186 -1.22 -11.14 14.79
CA ALA A 186 -2.58 -10.61 14.88
C ALA A 186 -3.60 -11.59 15.49
N HIS A 187 -3.47 -12.90 15.25
CA HIS A 187 -4.51 -13.87 15.59
C HIS A 187 -4.16 -14.80 16.76
N THR A 188 -2.88 -15.09 16.97
CA THR A 188 -2.47 -16.02 18.06
C THR A 188 -2.07 -15.27 19.33
N GLY A 189 -1.69 -13.99 19.21
CA GLY A 189 -1.23 -13.15 20.32
C GLY A 189 0.03 -13.66 21.04
N ARG A 190 0.63 -14.77 20.58
CA ARG A 190 1.78 -15.44 21.18
C ARG A 190 2.58 -16.17 20.10
N HIS A 191 3.52 -15.47 19.46
CA HIS A 191 4.61 -16.15 18.75
C HIS A 191 5.62 -16.63 19.80
N HIS A 192 6.09 -17.88 19.73
CA HIS A 192 7.14 -18.37 20.65
C HIS A 192 8.49 -17.67 20.42
N THR A 193 8.66 -17.11 19.23
CA THR A 193 9.83 -16.33 18.80
C THR A 193 9.41 -15.08 17.99
N PRO A 194 8.85 -14.04 18.63
CA PRO A 194 8.50 -12.79 17.95
C PRO A 194 9.72 -12.16 17.29
N PRO A 195 9.54 -11.27 16.30
CA PRO A 195 10.66 -10.59 15.67
C PRO A 195 11.43 -9.75 16.70
N SER A 196 12.75 -9.86 16.65
CA SER A 196 13.66 -9.02 17.43
C SER A 196 13.68 -7.60 16.89
N GLY A 197 14.22 -6.66 17.67
CA GLY A 197 14.41 -5.28 17.18
C GLY A 197 15.28 -5.22 15.91
N ALA A 198 16.27 -6.11 15.78
CA ALA A 198 17.08 -6.21 14.55
C ALA A 198 16.26 -6.69 13.34
N ASP A 199 15.35 -7.66 13.53
CA ASP A 199 14.44 -8.12 12.46
C ASP A 199 13.52 -6.99 12.02
N LEU A 200 13.03 -6.18 12.97
CA LEU A 200 12.16 -5.04 12.67
C LEU A 200 12.89 -3.95 11.86
N ILE A 201 14.17 -3.69 12.14
CA ILE A 201 15.00 -2.76 11.36
C ILE A 201 15.17 -3.31 9.93
N ASP A 202 15.49 -4.59 9.77
CA ASP A 202 15.59 -5.22 8.45
C ASP A 202 14.26 -5.15 7.67
N TYR A 203 13.12 -5.33 8.35
CA TYR A 203 11.80 -5.18 7.73
C TYR A 203 11.54 -3.74 7.28
N VAL A 204 11.91 -2.75 8.09
CA VAL A 204 11.81 -1.33 7.73
C VAL A 204 12.59 -1.07 6.45
N GLU A 205 13.85 -1.48 6.37
CA GLU A 205 14.69 -1.25 5.19
C GLU A 205 14.13 -1.94 3.93
N LYS A 206 13.60 -3.16 4.07
CA LYS A 206 12.93 -3.87 2.96
C LYS A 206 11.66 -3.16 2.51
N PHE A 207 10.86 -2.61 3.43
CA PHE A 207 9.67 -1.83 3.09
C PHE A 207 10.03 -0.48 2.44
N LYS A 208 11.09 0.21 2.91
CA LYS A 208 11.62 1.41 2.25
C LYS A 208 11.99 1.11 0.80
N SER A 209 12.83 0.10 0.59
CA SER A 209 13.26 -0.30 -0.75
C SER A 209 12.09 -0.72 -1.66
N LEU A 210 11.13 -1.47 -1.13
CA LEU A 210 9.93 -1.86 -1.89
C LEU A 210 9.09 -0.63 -2.27
N ALA A 211 8.90 0.32 -1.35
CA ALA A 211 8.14 1.53 -1.62
C ALA A 211 8.80 2.38 -2.70
N GLU A 212 10.10 2.62 -2.60
CA GLU A 212 10.87 3.35 -3.61
C GLU A 212 10.80 2.70 -5.00
N CYS A 213 10.88 1.37 -5.07
CA CYS A 213 10.74 0.64 -6.34
C CYS A 213 9.32 0.81 -6.92
N ILE A 214 8.28 0.71 -6.09
CA ILE A 214 6.89 0.93 -6.52
C ILE A 214 6.69 2.37 -7.01
N ASP A 215 7.19 3.36 -6.27
CA ASP A 215 7.16 4.77 -6.64
C ASP A 215 7.78 4.97 -8.02
N MET A 216 9.02 4.51 -8.21
CA MET A 216 9.72 4.63 -9.49
C MET A 216 8.94 4.02 -10.64
N VAL A 217 8.40 2.81 -10.46
CA VAL A 217 7.65 2.11 -11.51
C VAL A 217 6.36 2.85 -11.87
N ILE A 218 5.63 3.37 -10.88
CA ILE A 218 4.43 4.18 -11.09
C ILE A 218 4.78 5.53 -11.74
N GLY A 219 5.87 6.17 -11.30
CA GLY A 219 6.36 7.45 -11.84
C GLY A 219 6.74 7.34 -13.30
N LEU A 220 7.48 6.29 -13.69
CA LEU A 220 7.80 5.99 -15.09
C LEU A 220 6.53 5.77 -15.93
N ARG A 221 5.52 5.11 -15.37
CA ARG A 221 4.25 4.93 -16.07
C ARG A 221 3.52 6.26 -16.26
N LEU A 222 3.48 7.11 -15.25
CA LEU A 222 2.86 8.44 -15.32
C LEU A 222 3.56 9.33 -16.35
N ALA A 223 4.90 9.30 -16.40
CA ALA A 223 5.67 10.05 -17.39
C ALA A 223 5.33 9.63 -18.83
N ASN A 224 5.09 8.33 -19.07
CA ASN A 224 4.63 7.83 -20.38
C ASN A 224 3.19 8.25 -20.71
N PHE A 225 2.42 8.65 -19.70
CA PHE A 225 1.07 9.19 -19.85
C PHE A 225 1.06 10.69 -20.08
N ALA A 226 2.11 11.45 -19.74
CA ALA A 226 2.19 12.90 -19.93
C ALA A 226 2.47 13.24 -21.41
#